data_AF-A0A4R3AY82-F1
#
_entry.id   AF-A0A4R3AY82-F1
#
_cell.length_a   1.000
_cell.length_b   1.000
_cell.length_c   1.000
_cell.angle_alpha   90.00
_cell.angle_beta   90.00
_cell.angle_gamma   90.00
#
_symmetry.space_group_name_H-M   'P 1'
#
loop_
_entity.id
_entity.type
_entity.pdbx_description
1 polymer ?
#
loop_
_entity_poly.entity_id
_entity_poly.type
_entity_poly.pdbx_seq_one_letter_code
_entity_poly.pdbx_strand_id
1 'polypeptide(L)'
;MKFFIDTANLNDIQEAQDFGVLDGVTTNPTLMAKEGISGDDLVKKHYLAICAIVDGDVSAEVIATDYENMIAEGQELAMGERKPIGSKEKYHRKIS
;
A
#
# COMPACT_ATOMS: atom_id res chain seq x y z
N MET A 1 -18.67 3.34 8.37
CA MET A 1 -17.40 3.99 8.75
C MET A 1 -16.30 3.05 8.32
N LYS A 2 -15.25 3.55 7.66
CA LYS A 2 -14.10 2.72 7.27
C LYS A 2 -12.98 2.85 8.32
N PHE A 3 -12.23 1.78 8.56
CA PHE A 3 -11.09 1.75 9.46
C PHE A 3 -9.79 1.51 8.70
N PHE A 4 -8.87 2.48 8.80
CA PHE A 4 -7.53 2.39 8.24
C PHE A 4 -6.52 2.39 9.38
N ILE A 5 -5.44 1.63 9.21
CA ILE A 5 -4.26 1.72 10.07
C ILE A 5 -3.15 2.50 9.37
N ASP A 6 -2.50 3.39 10.11
CA ASP A 6 -1.41 4.24 9.60
C ASP A 6 -0.06 3.70 10.06
N THR A 7 0.50 2.75 9.31
CA THR A 7 1.76 2.08 9.66
C THR A 7 2.40 1.45 8.42
N ALA A 8 3.73 1.28 8.45
CA ALA A 8 4.46 0.46 7.49
C ALA A 8 4.88 -0.90 8.09
N ASN A 9 4.61 -1.16 9.37
CA ASN A 9 5.01 -2.40 10.01
C ASN A 9 4.10 -3.57 9.58
N LEU A 10 4.67 -4.61 8.98
CA LEU A 10 3.89 -5.73 8.45
C LEU A 10 3.20 -6.57 9.55
N ASN A 11 3.75 -6.61 10.77
CA ASN A 11 3.15 -7.37 11.87
C ASN A 11 1.88 -6.65 12.36
N ASP A 12 1.95 -5.33 12.55
CA ASP A 12 0.78 -4.52 12.94
C ASP A 12 -0.34 -4.62 11.91
N ILE A 13 0.02 -4.61 10.63
CA ILE A 13 -0.94 -4.76 9.52
C ILE A 13 -1.58 -6.14 9.52
N GLN A 14 -0.78 -7.19 9.73
CA GLN A 14 -1.29 -8.57 9.81
C GLN A 14 -2.22 -8.75 11.02
N GLU A 15 -1.86 -8.24 12.19
CA GLU A 15 -2.69 -8.32 13.39
C GLU A 15 -4.04 -7.60 13.19
N ALA A 16 -4.02 -6.39 12.60
CA ALA A 16 -5.24 -5.65 12.31
C ALA A 16 -6.13 -6.33 11.26
N GLN A 17 -5.53 -6.96 10.24
CA GLN A 17 -6.24 -7.77 9.26
C GLN A 17 -6.86 -9.02 9.91
N ASP A 18 -6.15 -9.69 10.81
CA ASP A 18 -6.62 -10.90 11.51
C ASP A 18 -7.81 -10.61 12.44
N PHE A 19 -7.88 -9.40 13.00
CA PHE A 19 -9.08 -8.93 13.73
C PHE A 19 -10.29 -8.71 12.83
N GLY A 20 -10.12 -8.67 11.51
CA GLY A 20 -11.21 -8.53 10.54
C GLY A 20 -11.86 -7.15 10.53
N VAL A 21 -11.17 -6.12 11.05
CA VAL A 21 -11.68 -4.75 11.17
C VAL A 21 -11.10 -3.80 10.12
N LEU A 22 -10.13 -4.25 9.33
CA LEU A 22 -9.34 -3.39 8.46
C LEU A 22 -10.00 -3.18 7.08
N ASP A 23 -10.31 -1.93 6.74
CA ASP A 23 -10.74 -1.51 5.40
C ASP A 23 -9.55 -1.07 4.51
N GLY A 24 -8.39 -0.85 5.11
CA GLY A 24 -7.18 -0.48 4.39
C GLY A 24 -5.99 -0.04 5.25
N VAL A 25 -4.89 0.32 4.60
CA VAL A 25 -3.66 0.83 5.21
C VAL A 25 -3.30 2.17 4.58
N THR A 26 -2.81 3.11 5.39
CA THR A 26 -2.12 4.31 4.90
C THR A 26 -0.65 4.24 5.29
N THR A 27 0.22 4.69 4.39
CA THR A 27 1.65 4.84 4.66
C THR A 27 2.13 6.22 4.20
N ASN A 28 3.32 6.59 4.66
CA ASN A 28 4.06 7.74 4.19
C ASN A 28 5.57 7.44 4.22
N PRO A 29 6.44 8.26 3.59
CA PRO A 29 7.87 8.03 3.58
C PRO A 29 8.51 7.94 4.97
N THR A 30 7.96 8.65 5.97
CA THR A 30 8.46 8.62 7.35
C THR A 30 8.21 7.27 8.01
N LEU A 31 7.02 6.69 7.84
CA LEU A 31 6.70 5.36 8.36
C LEU A 31 7.54 4.27 7.69
N MET A 32 7.71 4.35 6.36
CA MET A 32 8.58 3.43 5.62
C MET A 32 10.03 3.49 6.12
N ALA A 33 10.55 4.71 6.35
CA ALA A 33 11.90 4.90 6.86
C ALA A 33 12.10 4.38 8.29
N LYS A 34 11.07 4.48 9.16
CA LYS A 34 11.12 3.91 10.53
C LYS A 34 11.30 2.40 10.54
N GLU A 35 10.72 1.71 9.56
CA GLU A 35 10.88 0.26 9.36
C GLU A 35 12.17 -0.09 8.57
N GLY A 36 13.02 0.90 8.27
CA GLY A 36 14.28 0.71 7.55
C GLY A 36 14.14 0.50 6.04
N ILE A 37 12.98 0.83 5.48
CA ILE A 37 12.68 0.62 4.05
C ILE A 37 13.03 1.88 3.28
N SER A 38 13.95 1.77 2.33
CA SER A 38 14.39 2.88 1.49
C SER A 38 14.87 2.38 0.13
N GLY A 39 14.81 3.25 -0.88
CA GLY A 39 15.12 2.90 -2.26
C GLY A 39 13.97 2.18 -2.97
N ASP A 40 13.84 2.47 -4.27
CA ASP A 40 12.64 2.17 -5.06
C ASP A 40 12.27 0.68 -5.04
N ASP A 41 13.25 -0.22 -5.17
CA ASP A 41 13.01 -1.66 -5.20
C ASP A 41 12.48 -2.20 -3.86
N LEU A 42 13.02 -1.71 -2.74
CA LEU A 42 12.56 -2.16 -1.41
C LEU A 42 11.19 -1.56 -1.08
N VAL A 43 10.97 -0.29 -1.43
CA VAL A 43 9.67 0.37 -1.27
C VAL A 43 8.58 -0.38 -2.04
N LYS A 44 8.82 -0.70 -3.32
CA LYS A 44 7.87 -1.47 -4.15
C LYS A 44 7.60 -2.86 -3.56
N LYS A 45 8.65 -3.60 -3.19
CA LYS A 45 8.50 -4.93 -2.58
C LYS A 45 7.69 -4.87 -1.28
N HIS A 46 7.88 -3.83 -0.49
CA HIS A 46 7.16 -3.66 0.76
C HIS A 46 5.69 -3.33 0.53
N TYR A 47 5.36 -2.45 -0.41
CA TYR A 47 3.97 -2.22 -0.79
C TYR A 47 3.28 -3.46 -1.33
N LEU A 48 4.00 -4.31 -2.09
CA LEU A 48 3.48 -5.62 -2.51
C LEU A 48 3.20 -6.53 -1.30
N ALA A 49 4.06 -6.53 -0.28
CA ALA A 49 3.83 -7.28 0.95
C ALA A 49 2.58 -6.77 1.71
N ILE A 50 2.40 -5.44 1.82
CA ILE A 50 1.18 -4.85 2.41
C ILE A 50 -0.05 -5.27 1.60
N CYS A 51 -0.01 -5.16 0.27
CA CYS A 51 -1.08 -5.59 -0.63
C CYS A 51 -1.35 -7.10 -0.57
N ALA A 52 -0.38 -7.91 -0.17
CA ALA A 52 -0.55 -9.34 0.01
C ALA A 52 -1.36 -9.67 1.27
N ILE A 53 -1.20 -8.88 2.33
CA ILE A 53 -1.88 -9.03 3.63
C ILE A 53 -3.29 -8.42 3.58
N VAL A 54 -3.40 -7.19 3.07
CA VAL A 54 -4.61 -6.36 3.20
C VAL A 54 -5.54 -6.59 2.02
N ASP A 55 -6.80 -6.93 2.26
CA ASP A 55 -7.80 -7.07 1.19
C ASP A 55 -8.40 -5.73 0.71
N GLY A 56 -8.26 -4.69 1.54
CA GLY A 56 -8.74 -3.33 1.28
C GLY A 56 -7.78 -2.41 0.52
N ASP A 57 -8.03 -1.10 0.65
CA ASP A 57 -7.27 -0.05 -0.04
C ASP A 57 -5.92 0.21 0.67
N VAL A 58 -4.85 0.46 -0.09
CA VAL A 58 -3.51 0.82 0.42
C VAL A 58 -3.14 2.18 -0.15
N SER A 59 -3.01 3.19 0.69
CA SER A 59 -2.56 4.51 0.24
C SER A 59 -1.04 4.62 0.37
N ALA A 60 -0.39 5.02 -0.71
CA ALA A 60 1.05 5.21 -0.79
C ALA A 60 1.36 6.67 -1.20
N GLU A 61 2.11 7.38 -0.37
CA GLU A 61 2.57 8.74 -0.70
C GLU A 61 3.80 8.71 -1.62
N VAL A 62 3.84 9.68 -2.54
CA VAL A 62 4.99 9.99 -3.41
C VAL A 62 5.94 10.96 -2.71
N ILE A 63 7.19 11.02 -3.16
CA ILE A 63 8.22 11.91 -2.59
C ILE A 63 8.34 13.20 -3.40
N ALA A 64 8.09 13.13 -4.71
CA ALA A 64 8.11 14.28 -5.59
C ALA A 64 7.22 15.43 -5.08
N THR A 65 7.67 16.66 -5.33
CA THR A 65 6.95 17.90 -4.97
C THR A 65 6.55 18.72 -6.19
N ASP A 66 6.96 18.29 -7.38
CA ASP A 66 6.52 18.86 -8.66
C ASP A 66 5.49 17.94 -9.32
N TYR A 67 4.58 18.56 -10.07
CA TYR A 67 3.43 17.88 -10.65
C TYR A 67 3.80 16.70 -11.56
N GLU A 68 4.80 16.87 -12.43
CA GLU A 68 5.15 15.85 -13.43
C GLU A 68 5.72 14.60 -12.75
N ASN A 69 6.65 14.78 -11.81
CA ASN A 69 7.25 13.66 -11.08
C ASN A 69 6.25 13.02 -10.10
N MET A 70 5.36 13.78 -9.47
CA MET A 70 4.29 13.23 -8.63
C MET A 70 3.39 12.26 -9.42
N ILE A 71 3.02 12.62 -10.64
CA ILE A 71 2.21 11.77 -11.51
C ILE A 71 2.99 10.52 -11.92
N ALA A 72 4.27 10.66 -12.28
CA ALA A 72 5.11 9.54 -12.68
C ALA A 72 5.30 8.52 -11.54
N GLU A 73 5.67 8.98 -10.34
CA GLU A 73 5.85 8.13 -9.16
C GLU A 73 4.53 7.44 -8.76
N GLY A 74 3.42 8.18 -8.76
CA GLY A 74 2.11 7.61 -8.44
C GLY A 74 1.67 6.53 -9.43
N GLN A 75 1.94 6.73 -10.73
CA GLN A 75 1.67 5.70 -11.74
C GLN A 75 2.52 4.46 -11.54
N GLU A 76 3.80 4.62 -11.20
CA GLU A 76 4.72 3.51 -10.95
C GLU A 76 4.28 2.67 -9.74
N LEU A 77 3.90 3.32 -8.64
CA LEU A 77 3.35 2.64 -7.46
C LEU A 77 2.05 1.90 -7.80
N ALA A 78 1.15 2.54 -8.57
CA ALA A 78 -0.15 1.96 -8.92
C ALA A 78 -0.10 0.82 -9.96
N MET A 79 1.05 0.52 -10.55
CA MET A 79 1.24 -0.62 -11.47
C MET A 79 1.47 -1.96 -10.74
N GLY A 80 1.62 -1.94 -9.41
CA GLY A 80 1.76 -3.13 -8.56
C GLY A 80 0.54 -4.08 -8.57
N GLU A 81 0.78 -5.32 -8.13
CA GLU A 81 -0.07 -6.51 -8.33
C GLU A 81 -1.59 -6.30 -8.25
N ARG A 82 -2.28 -6.88 -9.24
CA ARG A 82 -3.73 -6.97 -9.31
C ARG A 82 -4.19 -8.33 -8.76
N LYS A 83 -4.74 -8.39 -7.54
CA LYS A 83 -5.39 -9.61 -7.05
C LYS A 83 -6.77 -9.79 -7.72
N PRO A 84 -7.12 -11.00 -8.19
CA PRO A 84 -8.47 -11.29 -8.66
C PRO A 84 -9.44 -11.32 -7.48
N ILE A 85 -10.58 -10.63 -7.60
CA ILE A 85 -11.68 -10.72 -6.62
C ILE A 85 -12.76 -11.66 -7.17
N GLY A 86 -12.85 -12.88 -6.64
CA GLY A 86 -13.92 -13.83 -6.95
C GLY A 86 -13.95 -14.32 -8.41
N SER A 87 -15.03 -15.01 -8.79
CA SER A 87 -15.21 -15.71 -10.09
C SER A 87 -15.47 -14.80 -11.30
N LYS A 88 -15.20 -13.50 -11.19
CA LYS A 88 -15.34 -12.55 -12.31
C LYS A 88 -14.13 -11.63 -12.33
N GLU A 89 -13.62 -11.36 -13.52
CA GLU A 89 -12.41 -10.60 -13.88
C GLU A 89 -12.43 -9.13 -13.41
N LYS A 90 -12.66 -8.87 -12.12
CA LYS A 90 -12.49 -7.56 -11.49
C LYS A 90 -11.19 -7.57 -10.71
N TYR A 91 -10.25 -6.80 -11.22
CA TYR A 91 -9.00 -6.46 -10.56
C TYR A 91 -9.22 -5.15 -9.80
N HIS A 92 -9.05 -5.15 -8.48
CA HIS A 92 -9.02 -3.90 -7.71
C HIS A 92 -7.61 -3.32 -7.73
N ARG A 93 -7.50 -2.01 -7.92
CA ARG A 93 -6.23 -1.29 -7.77
C ARG A 93 -6.01 -1.16 -6.27
N LYS A 94 -5.04 -1.89 -5.72
CA LYS A 94 -4.79 -1.85 -4.27
C LYS A 94 -4.10 -0.58 -3.83
N ILE A 95 -3.32 0.05 -4.71
CA ILE A 95 -2.66 1.31 -4.41
C ILE A 95 -3.47 2.47 -5.01
N SER A 96 -3.93 3.37 -4.13
CA SER A 96 -4.78 4.54 -4.45
C SER A 96 -4.09 5.84 -4.11
#